data_AF-A0A944N9G2-F1
#
_entry.id   AF-A0A944N9G2-F1
#
_cell.length_a   1.000
_cell.length_b   1.000
_cell.length_c   1.000
_cell.angle_alpha   90.00
_cell.angle_beta   90.00
_cell.angle_gamma   90.00
#
_symmetry.space_group_name_H-M   'P 1'
#
loop_
_entity.id
_entity.type
_entity.pdbx_description
1 polymer ?
#
loop_
_entity_poly.entity_id
_entity_poly.type
_entity_poly.pdbx_seq_one_letter_code
_entity_poly.pdbx_strand_id
1 'polypeptide(L)' 'MAKCKFCNDDINWIKEGRKNQPINGDGTVHKCEQMINSMKSIKKLDRSSISNEDIARYEKQINEKK' A
#
# COMPACT_ATOMS: atom_id res chain seq x y z
N MET A 1 -2.89 -1.46 -23.67
CA MET A 1 -1.80 -1.97 -22.82
C MET A 1 -1.65 -1.02 -21.64
N ALA A 2 -1.54 -1.56 -20.43
CA ALA A 2 -1.35 -0.73 -19.25
C ALA A 2 0.15 -0.51 -19.04
N LYS A 3 0.53 0.57 -18.37
CA LYS A 3 1.92 0.83 -17.98
C LYS A 3 2.04 0.77 -16.47
N CYS A 4 3.15 0.21 -15.98
CA CYS A 4 3.44 0.25 -14.56
C CYS A 4 3.69 1.71 -14.14
N LYS A 5 2.96 2.20 -13.13
CA LYS A 5 3.08 3.59 -12.64
C LYS A 5 4.49 3.95 -12.15
N PHE A 6 5.27 2.95 -11.74
CA PHE A 6 6.57 3.16 -11.10
C PHE A 6 7.71 3.06 -12.12
N CYS A 7 7.82 1.94 -12.84
CA CYS A 7 8.89 1.73 -13.82
C CYS A 7 8.54 2.10 -15.26
N ASN A 8 7.28 2.47 -15.56
CA ASN A 8 6.77 2.76 -16.91
C ASN A 8 6.83 1.60 -17.92
N ASP A 9 7.22 0.40 -17.49
CA ASP A 9 7.19 -0.80 -18.32
C ASP A 9 5.76 -1.17 -18.73
N ASP A 10 5.64 -1.76 -19.91
CA ASP A 10 4.37 -2.26 -20.42
C ASP A 10 3.94 -3.51 -19.63
N ILE A 11 2.75 -3.44 -19.04
CA ILE A 11 2.14 -4.50 -18.25
C ILE A 11 0.76 -4.86 -18.80
N ASN A 12 0.40 -6.13 -18.66
CA ASN A 12 -0.94 -6.61 -18.89
C ASN A 12 -1.54 -7.09 -17.57
N TRP A 13 -2.85 -6.89 -17.40
CA TRP A 13 -3.56 -7.36 -16.21
C TRP A 13 -4.26 -8.66 -16.55
N ILE A 14 -3.94 -9.71 -15.79
CA ILE A 14 -4.67 -10.97 -15.85
C ILE A 14 -5.48 -11.15 -14.58
N LYS A 15 -6.63 -11.82 -14.70
CA LYS A 15 -7.46 -12.17 -13.56
C LYS A 15 -7.02 -13.53 -13.04
N GLU A 16 -6.34 -13.54 -11.90
CA GLU A 16 -5.92 -14.76 -11.22
C GLU A 16 -6.78 -14.95 -9.97
N GLY A 17 -7.82 -15.79 -10.09
CA GLY A 17 -8.81 -16.01 -9.04
C GLY A 17 -9.63 -14.74 -8.72
N ARG A 18 -9.51 -14.24 -7.49
CA ARG A 18 -10.25 -13.06 -6.98
C ARG A 18 -9.49 -11.74 -7.16
N LYS A 19 -8.23 -11.76 -7.60
CA LYS A 19 -7.38 -10.57 -7.73
C LYS A 19 -6.89 -10.43 -9.17
N ASN A 20 -6.64 -9.18 -9.57
CA ASN A 20 -5.96 -8.91 -10.83
C ASN A 20 -4.46 -8.82 -10.56
N GLN A 21 -3.67 -9.60 -11.29
CA GLN A 21 -2.21 -9.64 -11.18
C GLN A 21 -1.59 -9.04 -12.44
N PRO A 22 -0.64 -8.11 -12.31
CA PRO A 22 0.09 -7.58 -13.46
C PRO A 22 1.14 -8.59 -13.95
N ILE A 23 1.25 -8.74 -15.27
CA ILE A 23 2.24 -9.56 -15.97
C ILE A 23 3.00 -8.74 -17.00
N ASN A 24 4.24 -9.15 -17.28
CA ASN A 24 5.07 -8.60 -18.36
C ASN A 24 4.61 -9.15 -19.73
N GLY A 25 5.20 -8.63 -20.81
CA GLY A 25 5.00 -9.15 -22.18
C GLY A 25 5.32 -10.64 -22.30
N ASP A 26 6.28 -11.14 -21.51
CA ASP A 26 6.70 -12.55 -21.48
C ASP A 26 5.77 -13.46 -20.64
N GLY A 27 4.66 -12.93 -20.11
CA GLY A 27 3.71 -13.67 -19.26
C GLY A 27 4.18 -13.89 -17.82
N THR A 28 5.37 -13.44 -17.46
CA THR A 28 5.89 -13.49 -16.08
C THR A 28 5.23 -12.45 -15.20
N VAL A 29 5.05 -12.76 -13.90
CA VAL A 29 4.46 -11.82 -12.94
C VAL A 29 5.33 -10.58 -12.81
N HIS A 30 4.75 -9.41 -13.06
CA HIS A 30 5.44 -8.13 -12.93
C HIS A 30 5.60 -7.76 -11.45
N LYS A 31 6.83 -7.85 -10.93
CA LYS A 31 7.19 -7.39 -9.58
C LYS A 31 8.05 -6.12 -9.68
N CYS A 32 7.42 -4.96 -9.60
CA CYS A 32 8.12 -3.69 -9.70
C CYS A 32 8.91 -3.37 -8.42
N GLU A 33 10.24 -3.30 -8.50
CA GLU A 33 11.10 -2.96 -7.36
C GLU A 33 10.88 -1.52 -6.87
N GLN A 34 10.66 -0.58 -7.80
CA GLN A 34 10.40 0.82 -7.47
C GLN A 34 9.07 0.98 -6.70
N MET A 35 8.04 0.19 -7.05
CA MET A 35 6.81 0.11 -6.26
C MET A 35 7.10 -0.37 -4.84
N ILE A 36 7.87 -1.45 -4.69
CA ILE A 36 8.19 -2.04 -3.39
C ILE A 36 8.93 -1.02 -2.51
N ASN A 37 9.90 -0.31 -3.07
CA ASN A 37 10.65 0.72 -2.35
C ASN A 37 9.78 1.93 -1.99
N SER A 38 8.91 2.38 -2.89
CA SER A 38 7.94 3.44 -2.61
C SER A 38 6.95 3.05 -1.51
N MET A 39 6.56 1.77 -1.43
CA MET A 39 5.69 1.25 -0.38
C MET A 39 6.41 1.19 0.98
N LYS A 40 7.73 0.92 0.99
CA LYS A 40 8.54 0.94 2.21
C LYS A 40 8.67 2.34 2.82
N SER A 41 8.68 3.39 2.00
CA SER A 41 8.73 4.78 2.48
C SER A 41 7.39 5.31 2.99
N ILE A 42 6.28 4.61 2.74
CA ILE A 42 5.00 4.96 3.37
C ILE A 42 5.19 4.78 4.88
N LYS A 43 4.97 5.88 5.60
CA LYS A 43 5.13 5.98 7.05
C LYS A 43 4.47 4.78 7.73
N LYS A 44 5.28 3.81 8.15
CA LYS A 44 4.81 2.64 8.90
C LYS A 44 4.43 3.16 10.29
N LEU A 45 3.15 3.49 10.47
CA LEU A 45 2.60 3.71 11.80
C LEU A 45 2.58 2.34 12.49
N ASP A 46 3.51 2.13 13.41
CA ASP A 46 3.47 0.96 14.26
C ASP A 46 2.27 1.09 15.20
N ARG A 47 1.53 0.01 15.42
CA ARG A 47 0.37 0.05 16.34
C ARG A 47 0.78 0.45 17.76
N SER A 48 2.04 0.25 18.10
CA SER A 48 2.66 0.58 19.38
C SER A 48 3.26 1.99 19.41
N SER A 49 3.22 2.75 18.32
CA SER A 49 3.84 4.08 18.25
C SER A 49 3.00 5.18 18.92
N ILE A 50 1.82 4.85 19.44
CA ILE A 50 0.98 5.78 20.20
C ILE A 50 1.13 5.43 21.68
N SER A 51 1.53 6.41 22.49
CA SER A 51 1.64 6.26 23.94
C SER A 51 0.25 6.16 24.59
N ASN A 52 0.14 5.47 25.73
CA ASN A 52 -1.13 5.38 26.46
C ASN A 52 -1.69 6.76 26.86
N GLU A 53 -0.82 7.75 27.06
CA GLU A 53 -1.19 9.13 27.38
C GLU A 53 -1.85 9.84 26.20
N ASP A 54 -1.32 9.63 24.99
CA ASP A 54 -1.90 10.16 23.76
C ASP A 54 -3.26 9.51 23.46
N ILE A 55 -3.40 8.20 23.70
CA ILE A 55 -4.68 7.48 23.56
C ILE A 55 -5.72 8.10 24.50
N ALA A 56 -5.41 8.26 25.79
CA ALA A 56 -6.32 8.85 26.76
C ALA A 56 -6.71 10.29 26.40
N ARG A 57 -5.79 11.06 25.81
CA ARG A 57 -6.08 12.40 25.29
C ARG A 57 -7.04 12.36 24.10
N TYR A 58 -6.82 11.48 23.13
CA TYR A 58 -7.71 11.33 21.97
C TYR A 58 -9.11 10.84 22.38
N GLU A 59 -9.20 9.90 23.31
CA GLU A 59 -10.47 9.38 23.83
C GLU A 59 -11.28 10.47 24.54
N LYS A 60 -10.64 11.30 25.39
CA LYS A 60 -11.32 12.45 26.02
C LYS A 60 -11.87 13.42 25.00
N GLN A 61 -11.09 13.79 23.99
CA GLN A 61 -11.52 14.73 22.94
C GLN A 61 -12.66 14.18 22.07
N ILE A 62 -12.72 12.86 21.85
CA ILE A 62 -13.80 12.21 21.11
C ILE A 62 -15.09 12.21 21.94
N ASN A 63 -14.99 11.93 23.24
CA ASN A 63 -16.14 11.86 24.13
C ASN A 63 -16.71 13.24 24.51
N GLU A 64 -15.87 14.29 24.59
CA GLU A 64 -16.30 15.67 24.86
C GLU A 64 -16.97 16.36 23.66
N LYS A 65 -16.76 15.84 22.44
CA LYS A 65 -17.42 16.35 21.22
C LYS A 65 -18.81 15.73 20.98
N LYS A 66 -19.28 14.87 21.88
CA LYS A 66 -20.58 14.21 21.80
C LYS A 66 -21.61 15.00 22.60
#